data_AF-A0A4R3E889-F1
#
_entry.id   AF-A0A4R3E889-F1
#
_cell.length_a   1.000
_cell.length_b   1.000
_cell.length_c   1.000
_cell.angle_alpha   90.00
_cell.angle_beta   90.00
_cell.angle_gamma   90.00
#
_symmetry.space_group_name_H-M   'P 1'
#
loop_
_entity.id
_entity.type
_entity.pdbx_description
1 polymer ?
#
loop_
_entity_poly.entity_id
_entity_poly.type
_entity_poly.pdbx_seq_one_letter_code
_entity_poly.pdbx_strand_id
1 'polypeptide(L)'
;MAMSLVNYSRPRICIRCVREGRTKPEWDVFGNLACPDHLAYLVDECGCRLPATWFRRGPLRCKCRRELQEDLGRPEDVLLRTSQLFSDLAHGRPPAQDAAPIEGVEAAAKLLRFCAAFDHDPGWRATYIGKPSARNSRTAIQKASPILWSWPEGLKCWLDRRRLASEGQVSLNLAYGRLYESMRSTLDNQGLRRVRAEVNSYFGACPEAVFLKNRAMSANIMGSRQSYVLTQWAAKRLGVSSKAVARMVESGQLKGERRAGKRRRHYLVSANSVNELHSRMRVALGFRQVAESLGIRPEELTKLMEERVIAPFFVLGTQSLFDCCDVEKLAARLAKVE
;
A
#
# COMPACT_ATOMS: atom_id res chain seq x y z
N MET A 1 5.75 -25.68 -3.88
CA MET A 1 6.16 -26.34 -2.62
C MET A 1 6.13 -25.32 -1.50
N ALA A 2 5.29 -25.53 -0.47
CA ALA A 2 5.29 -24.69 0.71
C ALA A 2 6.58 -24.96 1.50
N MET A 3 7.50 -24.00 1.51
CA MET A 3 8.70 -24.11 2.34
C MET A 3 8.34 -23.86 3.80
N SER A 4 8.70 -24.79 4.69
CA SER A 4 8.55 -24.65 6.14
C SER A 4 9.14 -23.32 6.63
N LEU A 5 8.39 -22.60 7.45
CA LEU A 5 8.85 -21.39 8.15
C LEU A 5 9.64 -21.72 9.42
N VAL A 6 9.53 -22.97 9.90
CA VAL A 6 10.30 -23.51 11.01
C VAL A 6 11.61 -24.07 10.47
N ASN A 7 12.72 -23.66 11.08
CA ASN A 7 14.07 -24.09 10.72
C ASN A 7 14.50 -25.32 11.51
N TYR A 8 14.00 -26.49 11.12
CA TYR A 8 14.39 -27.76 11.75
C TYR A 8 15.88 -28.12 11.60
N SER A 9 16.58 -27.55 10.61
CA SER A 9 17.98 -27.87 10.33
C SER A 9 18.98 -27.08 11.15
N ARG A 10 18.57 -25.92 11.68
CA ARG A 10 19.42 -25.03 12.47
C ARG A 10 18.59 -24.46 13.62
N PRO A 11 18.33 -25.28 14.67
CA PRO A 11 17.66 -24.80 15.85
C PRO A 11 18.37 -23.60 16.45
N ARG A 12 17.58 -22.64 16.89
CA ARG A 12 18.05 -21.41 17.54
C ARG A 12 17.83 -21.51 19.03
N ILE A 13 18.79 -21.04 19.81
CA ILE A 13 18.67 -20.97 21.26
C ILE A 13 19.18 -19.64 21.81
N CYS A 14 18.57 -19.20 22.90
CA CYS A 14 19.24 -18.27 23.82
C CYS A 14 20.03 -19.08 24.85
N ILE A 15 21.34 -18.85 24.93
CA ILE A 15 22.21 -19.59 25.86
C ILE A 15 21.80 -19.36 27.31
N ARG A 16 21.45 -18.13 27.69
CA ARG A 16 21.03 -17.78 29.05
C ARG A 16 19.71 -18.45 29.44
N CYS A 17 18.68 -18.37 28.60
CA CYS A 17 17.43 -19.10 28.85
C CYS A 17 17.67 -20.61 29.01
N VAL A 18 18.51 -21.22 28.18
CA VAL A 18 18.80 -22.65 28.28
C VAL A 18 19.53 -22.99 29.59
N ARG A 19 20.44 -22.13 30.07
CA ARG A 19 21.07 -22.28 31.39
C ARG A 19 20.06 -22.18 32.54
N GLU A 20 19.03 -21.36 32.36
CA GLU A 20 17.89 -21.24 33.28
C GLU A 20 16.85 -22.37 33.11
N GLY A 21 17.08 -23.35 32.24
CA GLY A 21 16.15 -24.45 32.00
C GLY A 21 14.94 -24.09 31.11
N ARG A 22 14.98 -22.96 30.42
CA ARG A 22 13.89 -22.46 29.55
C ARG A 22 14.21 -22.67 28.07
N THR A 23 13.21 -23.08 27.30
CA THR A 23 13.26 -23.16 25.83
C THR A 23 11.96 -22.60 25.25
N LYS A 24 12.03 -22.01 24.05
CA LYS A 24 10.87 -21.41 23.39
C LYS A 24 10.78 -21.93 21.94
N PRO A 25 9.68 -22.59 21.54
CA PRO A 25 9.56 -23.16 20.20
C PRO A 25 9.53 -22.10 19.09
N GLU A 26 9.09 -20.87 19.39
CA GLU A 26 9.05 -19.78 18.42
C GLU A 26 10.43 -19.32 17.96
N TRP A 27 11.52 -19.69 18.63
CA TRP A 27 12.89 -19.34 18.22
C TRP A 27 13.27 -19.92 16.87
N ASP A 28 12.71 -21.08 16.52
CA ASP A 28 13.03 -21.74 15.26
C ASP A 28 12.24 -21.18 14.08
N VAL A 29 11.31 -20.27 14.35
CA VAL A 29 10.52 -19.59 13.32
C VAL A 29 11.40 -18.58 12.60
N PHE A 30 11.23 -18.49 11.28
CA PHE A 30 11.93 -17.49 10.50
C PHE A 30 11.63 -16.06 10.99
N GLY A 31 12.67 -15.25 11.12
CA GLY A 31 12.56 -13.86 11.60
C GLY A 31 12.80 -13.69 13.10
N ASN A 32 12.66 -14.77 13.88
CA ASN A 32 12.99 -14.75 15.30
C ASN A 32 14.51 -14.93 15.47
N LEU A 33 15.22 -13.82 15.72
CA LEU A 33 16.68 -13.77 15.77
C LEU A 33 17.23 -13.33 17.13
N ALA A 34 16.37 -12.91 18.06
CA ALA A 34 16.79 -12.36 19.35
C ALA A 34 15.96 -12.92 20.50
N CYS A 35 16.55 -12.93 21.69
CA CYS A 35 15.85 -13.19 22.94
C CYS A 35 15.45 -11.85 23.57
N PRO A 36 14.15 -11.55 23.72
CA PRO A 36 13.71 -10.31 24.39
C PRO A 36 14.04 -10.32 25.89
N ASP A 37 14.04 -11.48 26.55
CA ASP A 37 14.30 -11.60 27.99
C ASP A 37 15.75 -11.25 28.35
N HIS A 38 16.71 -11.61 27.48
CA HIS A 38 18.15 -11.47 27.73
C HIS A 38 18.85 -10.45 26.82
N LEU A 39 18.10 -9.79 25.93
CA LEU A 39 18.60 -8.79 24.99
C LEU A 39 19.81 -9.29 24.16
N ALA A 40 19.77 -10.55 23.75
CA ALA A 40 20.88 -11.24 23.10
C ALA A 40 20.42 -11.91 21.80
N TYR A 41 21.32 -12.06 20.83
CA TYR A 41 21.02 -12.83 19.62
C TYR A 41 20.84 -14.31 19.95
N LEU A 42 19.93 -14.96 19.22
CA LEU A 42 19.81 -16.41 19.24
C LEU A 42 20.98 -17.04 18.47
N VAL A 43 21.48 -18.15 18.98
CA VAL A 43 22.63 -18.88 18.44
C VAL A 43 22.14 -20.16 17.75
N ASP A 44 22.58 -20.36 16.51
CA ASP A 44 22.32 -21.57 15.72
C ASP A 44 23.58 -22.17 15.08
N GLU A 45 24.75 -21.64 15.41
CA GLU A 45 26.05 -22.14 14.94
C GLU A 45 27.10 -22.03 16.06
N CYS A 46 28.01 -22.98 16.08
CA CYS A 46 29.18 -22.94 16.96
C CYS A 46 30.29 -22.09 16.33
N GLY A 47 31.28 -21.63 17.12
CA GLY A 47 32.51 -21.02 16.59
C GLY A 47 33.28 -21.91 15.59
N CYS A 48 33.03 -23.22 15.59
CA CYS A 48 33.53 -24.15 14.57
C CYS A 48 32.75 -24.14 13.24
N ARG A 49 31.77 -23.23 13.09
CA ARG A 49 30.87 -23.07 11.94
C ARG A 49 29.94 -24.25 11.63
N LEU A 50 29.90 -25.26 12.49
CA LEU A 50 28.89 -26.32 12.39
C LEU A 50 27.56 -25.79 12.96
N PRO A 51 26.43 -26.06 12.28
CA PRO A 51 25.11 -25.68 12.78
C PRO A 51 24.80 -26.44 14.08
N ALA A 52 24.06 -25.79 14.97
CA ALA A 52 23.41 -26.45 16.07
C ALA A 52 22.46 -27.52 15.53
N THR A 53 22.33 -28.64 16.23
CA THR A 53 21.41 -29.73 15.86
C THR A 53 20.51 -30.07 17.03
N TRP A 54 19.29 -30.54 16.77
CA TRP A 54 18.36 -31.00 17.82
C TRP A 54 18.95 -32.15 18.65
N PHE A 55 19.55 -33.14 17.99
CA PHE A 55 20.14 -34.32 18.63
C PHE A 55 21.59 -34.09 19.06
N ARG A 56 21.79 -33.14 19.97
CA ARG A 56 23.12 -32.84 20.55
C ARG A 56 23.27 -33.48 21.93
N ARG A 57 24.51 -33.81 22.31
CA ARG A 57 24.85 -34.45 23.60
C ARG A 57 24.54 -33.59 24.84
N GLY A 58 24.16 -32.33 24.63
CA GLY A 58 23.70 -31.42 25.66
C GLY A 58 23.16 -30.15 25.01
N PRO A 59 22.22 -29.42 25.63
CA PRO A 59 21.49 -28.34 24.99
C PRO A 59 22.38 -27.14 24.60
N LEU A 60 23.60 -27.06 25.15
CA LEU A 60 24.62 -26.07 24.81
C LEU A 60 25.88 -26.67 24.15
N ARG A 61 25.90 -27.97 23.80
CA ARG A 61 27.10 -28.62 23.26
C ARG A 61 27.03 -28.79 21.75
N CYS A 62 28.10 -28.40 21.06
CA CYS A 62 28.26 -28.65 19.64
C CYS A 62 28.76 -30.08 19.36
N LYS A 63 28.60 -30.57 18.12
CA LYS A 63 29.22 -31.81 17.63
C LYS A 63 30.75 -31.81 17.76
N CYS A 64 31.40 -30.64 17.67
CA CYS A 64 32.83 -30.50 17.92
C CYS A 64 33.22 -30.56 19.40
N ARG A 65 32.28 -30.90 20.30
CA ARG A 65 32.41 -31.03 21.76
C ARG A 65 32.60 -29.73 22.54
N ARG A 66 32.81 -28.59 21.86
CA ARG A 66 32.82 -27.26 22.49
C ARG A 66 31.42 -26.79 22.86
N GLU A 67 31.34 -25.95 23.89
CA GLU A 67 30.12 -25.27 24.29
C GLU A 67 29.78 -24.15 23.28
N LEU A 68 28.50 -23.99 22.97
CA LEU A 68 27.98 -22.86 22.21
C LEU A 68 28.25 -21.58 23.00
N GLN A 69 28.73 -20.56 22.30
CA GLN A 69 29.10 -19.28 22.90
C GLN A 69 28.07 -18.22 22.52
N GLU A 70 27.86 -17.26 23.41
CA GLU A 70 27.00 -16.12 23.14
C GLU A 70 27.58 -15.29 22.00
N ASP A 71 26.69 -14.75 21.17
CA ASP A 71 27.09 -13.66 20.29
C ASP A 71 27.12 -12.38 21.13
N LEU A 72 28.31 -11.76 21.24
CA LEU A 72 28.53 -10.59 22.10
C LEU A 72 27.83 -9.32 21.58
N GLY A 73 27.28 -9.35 20.37
CA GLY A 73 26.51 -8.22 19.84
C GLY A 73 25.14 -8.06 20.51
N ARG A 74 24.77 -6.82 20.83
CA ARG A 74 23.40 -6.48 21.21
C ARG A 74 22.51 -6.46 19.95
N PRO A 75 21.35 -7.14 19.93
CA PRO A 75 20.37 -6.99 18.87
C PRO A 75 19.80 -5.58 18.83
N GLU A 76 19.51 -5.10 17.62
CA GLU A 76 18.77 -3.85 17.47
C GLU A 76 17.36 -3.98 18.03
N ASP A 77 16.83 -2.87 18.54
CA ASP A 77 15.52 -2.83 19.19
C ASP A 77 14.40 -3.34 18.27
N VAL A 78 14.50 -3.09 16.96
CA VAL A 78 13.52 -3.62 15.98
C VAL A 78 13.51 -5.16 15.95
N LEU A 79 14.65 -5.81 16.11
CA LEU A 79 14.75 -7.28 16.16
C LEU A 79 14.21 -7.84 17.48
N LEU A 80 14.47 -7.13 18.58
CA LEU A 80 13.92 -7.48 19.89
C LEU A 80 12.39 -7.39 19.88
N ARG A 81 11.84 -6.28 19.36
CA ARG A 81 10.41 -6.10 19.17
C ARG A 81 9.81 -7.18 18.27
N THR A 82 10.44 -7.47 17.12
CA THR A 82 10.02 -8.57 16.22
C THR A 82 9.98 -9.91 16.94
N SER A 83 11.00 -10.22 17.75
CA SER A 83 11.07 -11.46 18.52
C SER A 83 10.01 -11.51 19.64
N GLN A 84 9.71 -10.36 20.27
CA GLN A 84 8.61 -10.22 21.23
C GLN A 84 7.24 -10.46 20.57
N LEU A 85 7.00 -9.89 19.38
CA LEU A 85 5.78 -10.13 18.61
C LEU A 85 5.58 -11.61 18.31
N PHE A 86 6.65 -12.31 17.91
CA PHE A 86 6.58 -13.76 17.69
C PHE A 86 6.20 -14.52 18.96
N SER A 87 6.75 -14.13 20.11
CA SER A 87 6.39 -14.74 21.39
C SER A 87 4.93 -14.43 21.75
N ASP A 88 4.47 -13.19 21.59
CA ASP A 88 3.09 -12.81 21.87
C ASP A 88 2.10 -13.61 21.03
N LEU A 89 2.34 -13.69 19.71
CA LEU A 89 1.52 -14.47 18.79
C LEU A 89 1.56 -15.97 19.09
N ALA A 90 2.70 -16.51 19.54
CA ALA A 90 2.82 -17.92 19.93
C ALA A 90 1.96 -18.26 21.15
N HIS A 91 1.78 -17.28 22.05
CA HIS A 91 0.93 -17.41 23.24
C HIS A 91 -0.52 -16.96 23.00
N GLY A 92 -0.92 -16.71 21.75
CA GLY A 92 -2.27 -16.26 21.40
C GLY A 92 -2.60 -14.84 21.85
N ARG A 93 -1.59 -14.05 22.24
CA ARG A 93 -1.77 -12.63 22.58
C ARG A 93 -1.88 -11.82 21.29
N PRO A 94 -2.76 -10.80 21.24
CA PRO A 94 -2.89 -9.94 20.08
C PRO A 94 -1.60 -9.13 19.86
N PRO A 95 -1.28 -8.74 18.60
CA PRO A 95 -0.22 -7.78 18.33
C PRO A 95 -0.41 -6.47 19.11
N ALA A 96 0.69 -5.78 19.42
CA ALA A 96 0.64 -4.43 19.97
C ALA A 96 -0.12 -3.46 19.06
N GLN A 97 -0.63 -2.36 19.62
CA GLN A 97 -1.48 -1.41 18.89
C GLN A 97 -0.80 -0.79 17.66
N ASP A 98 0.53 -0.59 17.72
CA ASP A 98 1.32 -0.05 16.63
C ASP A 98 1.91 -1.13 15.69
N ALA A 99 1.62 -2.40 15.95
CA ALA A 99 2.07 -3.52 15.16
C ALA A 99 1.12 -3.82 13.99
N ALA A 100 1.63 -4.54 12.98
CA ALA A 100 0.81 -5.02 11.89
C ALA A 100 -0.31 -5.96 12.40
N PRO A 101 -1.54 -5.86 11.85
CA PRO A 101 -2.72 -6.61 12.31
C PRO A 101 -2.69 -8.04 11.77
N ILE A 102 -1.74 -8.82 12.28
CA ILE A 102 -1.42 -10.17 11.85
C ILE A 102 -1.95 -11.17 12.86
N GLU A 103 -2.57 -12.25 12.36
CA GLU A 103 -3.09 -13.32 13.21
C GLU A 103 -2.15 -14.53 13.10
N GLY A 104 -1.38 -14.76 14.15
CA GLY A 104 -0.52 -15.93 14.31
C GLY A 104 0.91 -15.80 13.77
N VAL A 105 1.78 -16.64 14.33
CA VAL A 105 3.22 -16.68 14.08
C VAL A 105 3.55 -16.97 12.61
N GLU A 106 2.79 -17.87 11.98
CA GLU A 106 2.99 -18.26 10.58
C GLU A 106 2.80 -17.08 9.62
N ALA A 107 1.75 -16.28 9.85
CA ALA A 107 1.43 -15.11 9.03
C ALA A 107 2.53 -14.04 9.18
N ALA A 108 3.00 -13.78 10.40
CA ALA A 108 4.08 -12.83 10.66
C ALA A 108 5.38 -13.26 9.97
N ALA A 109 5.76 -14.53 10.10
CA ALA A 109 6.95 -15.08 9.46
C ALA A 109 6.85 -15.07 7.93
N LYS A 110 5.67 -15.35 7.36
CA LYS A 110 5.42 -15.26 5.91
C LYS A 110 5.61 -13.84 5.39
N LEU A 111 4.99 -12.85 6.04
CA LEU A 111 5.10 -11.45 5.64
C LEU A 111 6.54 -10.98 5.73
N LEU A 112 7.20 -11.23 6.86
CA LEU A 112 8.57 -10.79 7.08
C LEU A 112 9.55 -11.43 6.10
N ARG A 113 9.39 -12.74 5.84
CA ARG A 113 10.14 -13.46 4.80
C ARG A 113 9.93 -12.85 3.43
N PHE A 114 8.68 -12.58 3.09
CA PHE A 114 8.33 -11.94 1.83
C PHE A 114 8.94 -10.54 1.71
N CYS A 115 9.08 -9.78 2.79
CA CYS A 115 9.68 -8.46 2.69
C CYS A 115 11.21 -8.54 2.58
N ALA A 116 11.83 -9.36 3.43
CA ALA A 116 13.27 -9.63 3.40
C ALA A 116 13.73 -10.16 2.02
N ALA A 117 12.87 -10.92 1.35
CA ALA A 117 13.04 -11.39 -0.01
C ALA A 117 13.24 -10.28 -1.05
N PHE A 118 12.51 -9.18 -0.91
CA PHE A 118 12.57 -8.08 -1.86
C PHE A 118 13.56 -6.99 -1.42
N ASP A 119 14.12 -7.06 -0.20
CA ASP A 119 15.14 -6.15 0.34
C ASP A 119 16.59 -6.56 -0.01
N HIS A 120 16.80 -7.73 -0.63
CA HIS A 120 18.13 -8.25 -0.96
C HIS A 120 18.41 -8.42 -2.46
N ASP A 121 19.70 -8.36 -2.81
CA ASP A 121 20.27 -8.52 -4.15
C ASP A 121 19.89 -9.82 -4.89
N PRO A 122 20.03 -9.85 -6.23
CA PRO A 122 19.75 -11.02 -7.05
C PRO A 122 20.64 -12.20 -6.63
N GLY A 123 20.04 -13.19 -5.96
CA GLY A 123 20.73 -14.35 -5.39
C GLY A 123 20.13 -14.81 -4.06
N TRP A 124 19.41 -13.93 -3.36
CA TRP A 124 18.83 -14.20 -2.05
C TRP A 124 17.95 -15.47 -2.01
N ARG A 125 17.23 -15.78 -3.11
CA ARG A 125 16.40 -16.99 -3.20
C ARG A 125 17.21 -18.26 -3.00
N ALA A 126 18.41 -18.34 -3.58
CA ALA A 126 19.31 -19.49 -3.42
C ALA A 126 19.81 -19.60 -1.98
N THR A 127 20.23 -18.48 -1.38
CA THR A 127 20.67 -18.41 0.01
C THR A 127 19.59 -18.86 0.98
N TYR A 128 18.34 -18.48 0.70
CA TYR A 128 17.22 -18.75 1.59
C TYR A 128 16.67 -20.17 1.47
N ILE A 129 16.69 -20.75 0.26
CA ILE A 129 16.49 -22.20 0.10
C ILE A 129 17.48 -22.98 0.97
N GLY A 130 18.71 -22.47 1.10
CA GLY A 130 19.74 -23.01 1.98
C GLY A 130 19.55 -22.80 3.49
N LYS A 131 18.46 -22.14 3.94
CA LYS A 131 18.15 -21.84 5.36
C LYS A 131 19.36 -21.20 6.09
N PRO A 132 19.61 -19.90 5.87
CA PRO A 132 20.80 -19.22 6.39
C PRO A 132 20.87 -19.27 7.93
N SER A 133 22.08 -19.13 8.47
CA SER A 133 22.25 -18.95 9.91
C SER A 133 21.54 -17.69 10.41
N ALA A 134 21.28 -17.63 11.72
CA ALA A 134 20.73 -16.48 12.39
C ALA A 134 21.58 -15.24 12.08
N ARG A 135 22.92 -15.39 12.17
CA ARG A 135 23.90 -14.35 11.82
C ARG A 135 23.73 -13.83 10.39
N ASN A 136 23.66 -14.73 9.41
CA ASN A 136 23.52 -14.35 7.99
C ASN A 136 22.15 -13.74 7.66
N SER A 137 21.14 -13.96 8.51
CA SER A 137 19.78 -13.43 8.33
C SER A 137 19.57 -12.04 8.94
N ARG A 138 20.48 -11.56 9.80
CA ARG A 138 20.29 -10.34 10.62
C ARG A 138 19.93 -9.13 9.77
N THR A 139 20.79 -8.75 8.83
CA THR A 139 20.60 -7.54 8.02
C THR A 139 19.29 -7.57 7.22
N ALA A 140 18.97 -8.73 6.63
CA ALA A 140 17.74 -8.92 5.86
C ALA A 140 16.50 -8.71 6.72
N ILE A 141 16.47 -9.37 7.88
CA ILE A 141 15.35 -9.33 8.82
C ILE A 141 15.23 -7.97 9.45
N GLN A 142 16.33 -7.34 9.81
CA GLN A 142 16.35 -6.01 10.38
C GLN A 142 15.79 -4.97 9.42
N LYS A 143 16.17 -5.01 8.13
CA LYS A 143 15.62 -4.12 7.09
C LYS A 143 14.13 -4.34 6.83
N ALA A 144 13.67 -5.59 6.91
CA ALA A 144 12.28 -5.96 6.66
C ALA A 144 11.36 -5.75 7.88
N SER A 145 11.89 -5.86 9.10
CA SER A 145 11.13 -5.80 10.36
C SER A 145 10.28 -4.54 10.53
N PRO A 146 10.69 -3.33 10.09
CA PRO A 146 9.86 -2.14 10.16
C PRO A 146 8.48 -2.29 9.50
N ILE A 147 8.27 -3.23 8.59
CA ILE A 147 6.93 -3.47 8.03
C ILE A 147 5.91 -3.97 9.06
N LEU A 148 6.40 -4.60 10.13
CA LEU A 148 5.59 -5.12 11.22
C LEU A 148 5.24 -4.04 12.25
N TRP A 149 5.81 -2.84 12.13
CA TRP A 149 5.78 -1.78 13.13
C TRP A 149 5.32 -0.46 12.52
N SER A 150 4.85 0.47 13.37
CA SER A 150 4.27 1.75 12.95
C SER A 150 3.16 1.57 11.91
N TRP A 151 2.27 0.60 12.13
CA TRP A 151 1.23 0.24 11.17
C TRP A 151 0.17 1.36 11.02
N PRO A 152 -0.30 1.68 9.79
CA PRO A 152 0.05 1.10 8.49
C PRO A 152 1.25 1.76 7.78
N GLU A 153 1.83 2.81 8.35
CA GLU A 153 2.86 3.62 7.70
C GLU A 153 4.15 2.83 7.37
N GLY A 154 4.54 1.87 8.22
CA GLY A 154 5.67 0.97 7.94
C GLY A 154 5.52 0.20 6.62
N LEU A 155 4.31 -0.26 6.30
CA LEU A 155 3.98 -0.91 5.03
C LEU A 155 4.05 0.08 3.87
N LYS A 156 3.44 1.26 4.02
CA LYS A 156 3.40 2.29 2.97
C LYS A 156 4.81 2.74 2.58
N CYS A 157 5.64 3.08 3.57
CA CYS A 157 7.05 3.43 3.32
C CYS A 157 7.85 2.29 2.66
N TRP A 158 7.54 1.03 3.01
CA TRP A 158 8.20 -0.11 2.37
C TRP A 158 7.76 -0.31 0.91
N LEU A 159 6.50 -0.04 0.59
CA LEU A 159 5.95 -0.05 -0.77
C LEU A 159 6.48 1.12 -1.61
N ASP A 160 6.50 2.33 -1.07
CA ASP A 160 6.94 3.54 -1.77
C ASP A 160 8.40 3.42 -2.22
N ARG A 161 9.29 2.90 -1.36
CA ARG A 161 10.70 2.65 -1.70
C ARG A 161 10.89 1.63 -2.83
N ARG A 162 9.88 0.82 -3.12
CA ARG A 162 9.90 -0.24 -4.15
C ARG A 162 9.12 0.12 -5.40
N ARG A 163 8.47 1.28 -5.40
CA ARG A 163 7.88 1.83 -6.59
C ARG A 163 9.02 2.16 -7.54
N LEU A 164 9.09 1.43 -8.65
CA LEU A 164 10.01 1.73 -9.73
C LEU A 164 9.67 3.13 -10.22
N ALA A 165 10.62 4.06 -10.11
CA ALA A 165 10.44 5.43 -10.56
C ALA A 165 10.00 5.39 -12.02
N SER A 166 8.74 5.77 -12.26
CA SER A 166 8.13 5.61 -13.57
C SER A 166 7.25 6.80 -13.86
N GLU A 167 7.88 7.91 -14.25
CA GLU A 167 7.17 9.01 -14.87
C GLU A 167 6.34 8.46 -16.04
N GLY A 168 5.02 8.62 -15.94
CA GLY A 168 4.09 8.29 -17.02
C GLY A 168 3.68 6.83 -17.17
N GLN A 169 4.16 5.87 -16.38
CA GLN A 169 3.68 4.49 -16.51
C GLN A 169 2.25 4.30 -15.96
N VAL A 170 1.59 3.31 -16.56
CA VAL A 170 0.12 3.22 -16.61
C VAL A 170 -0.36 1.92 -15.92
N SER A 171 0.46 1.20 -15.14
CA SER A 171 -0.04 -0.01 -14.46
C SER A 171 0.77 -0.39 -13.22
N LEU A 172 0.10 -1.00 -12.23
CA LEU A 172 0.76 -1.53 -11.03
C LEU A 172 1.83 -2.58 -11.35
N ASN A 173 1.60 -3.43 -12.36
CA ASN A 173 2.61 -4.40 -12.82
C ASN A 173 3.87 -3.72 -13.34
N LEU A 174 3.76 -2.53 -13.93
CA LEU A 174 4.92 -1.78 -14.40
C LEU A 174 5.60 -1.03 -13.25
N ALA A 175 4.81 -0.42 -12.35
CA ALA A 175 5.32 0.34 -11.21
C ALA A 175 5.95 -0.53 -10.12
N TYR A 176 5.48 -1.77 -9.93
CA TYR A 176 5.95 -2.68 -8.87
C TYR A 176 6.50 -4.00 -9.40
N GLY A 177 6.35 -4.30 -10.70
CA GLY A 177 6.90 -5.51 -11.31
C GLY A 177 6.42 -6.80 -10.64
N ARG A 178 7.39 -7.70 -10.43
CA ARG A 178 7.20 -8.99 -9.75
C ARG A 178 6.67 -8.84 -8.31
N LEU A 179 6.86 -7.69 -7.66
CA LEU A 179 6.40 -7.47 -6.29
C LEU A 179 4.88 -7.61 -6.20
N TYR A 180 4.16 -6.91 -7.07
CA TYR A 180 2.70 -6.91 -7.09
C TYR A 180 2.14 -8.32 -7.35
N GLU A 181 2.69 -9.04 -8.32
CA GLU A 181 2.30 -10.42 -8.61
C GLU A 181 2.55 -11.36 -7.43
N SER A 182 3.70 -11.22 -6.76
CA SER A 182 4.09 -12.08 -5.64
C SER A 182 3.34 -11.77 -4.35
N MET A 183 2.92 -10.52 -4.12
CA MET A 183 2.05 -10.16 -3.00
C MET A 183 0.73 -10.90 -3.06
N ARG A 184 0.16 -11.04 -4.26
CA ARG A 184 -1.17 -11.64 -4.42
C ARG A 184 -1.23 -13.06 -3.89
N SER A 185 -0.19 -13.86 -4.16
CA SER A 185 -0.10 -15.23 -3.66
C SER A 185 0.35 -15.31 -2.21
N THR A 186 1.25 -14.41 -1.78
CA THR A 186 1.78 -14.42 -0.40
C THR A 186 0.72 -14.03 0.63
N LEU A 187 -0.09 -13.01 0.30
CA LEU A 187 -1.14 -12.49 1.18
C LEU A 187 -2.43 -13.32 1.11
N ASP A 188 -2.46 -14.41 0.35
CA ASP A 188 -3.56 -15.37 0.31
C ASP A 188 -3.49 -16.33 1.52
N ASN A 189 -3.41 -15.74 2.71
CA ASN A 189 -3.37 -16.43 3.99
C ASN A 189 -4.38 -15.75 4.93
N GLN A 190 -5.16 -16.55 5.65
CA GLN A 190 -6.20 -16.04 6.54
C GLN A 190 -5.64 -15.06 7.58
N GLY A 191 -4.48 -15.36 8.17
CA GLY A 191 -3.83 -14.50 9.16
C GLY A 191 -3.22 -13.21 8.60
N LEU A 192 -3.20 -13.06 7.27
CA LEU A 192 -2.78 -11.84 6.56
C LEU A 192 -3.97 -11.10 5.92
N ARG A 193 -5.22 -11.45 6.22
CA ARG A 193 -6.40 -10.84 5.59
C ARG A 193 -6.46 -9.32 5.79
N ARG A 194 -6.17 -8.84 7.01
CA ARG A 194 -6.15 -7.39 7.31
C ARG A 194 -4.99 -6.67 6.63
N VAL A 195 -3.81 -7.31 6.59
CA VAL A 195 -2.65 -6.82 5.82
C VAL A 195 -2.99 -6.72 4.33
N ARG A 196 -3.66 -7.73 3.76
CA ARG A 196 -4.13 -7.73 2.37
C ARG A 196 -5.11 -6.61 2.10
N ALA A 197 -6.03 -6.33 3.02
CA ALA A 197 -6.97 -5.22 2.89
C ALA A 197 -6.24 -3.87 2.83
N GLU A 198 -5.23 -3.66 3.68
CA GLU A 198 -4.43 -2.43 3.65
C GLU A 198 -3.58 -2.31 2.37
N VAL A 199 -2.97 -3.40 1.91
CA VAL A 199 -2.26 -3.43 0.61
C VAL A 199 -3.20 -3.09 -0.54
N ASN A 200 -4.43 -3.64 -0.53
CA ASN A 200 -5.44 -3.28 -1.53
C ASN A 200 -5.83 -1.80 -1.43
N SER A 201 -6.01 -1.27 -0.21
CA SER A 201 -6.34 0.13 0.04
C SER A 201 -5.25 1.06 -0.50
N TYR A 202 -3.99 0.77 -0.16
CA TYR A 202 -2.82 1.51 -0.66
C TYR A 202 -2.79 1.50 -2.19
N PHE A 203 -2.89 0.32 -2.83
CA PHE A 203 -2.89 0.26 -4.29
C PHE A 203 -4.12 0.96 -4.89
N GLY A 204 -5.29 0.90 -4.26
CA GLY A 204 -6.49 1.63 -4.69
C GLY A 204 -6.35 3.15 -4.67
N ALA A 205 -5.50 3.67 -3.78
CA ALA A 205 -5.14 5.08 -3.74
C ALA A 205 -4.10 5.45 -4.81
N CYS A 206 -3.32 4.48 -5.34
CA CYS A 206 -2.33 4.74 -6.39
C CYS A 206 -3.01 5.07 -7.74
N PRO A 207 -2.54 6.11 -8.46
CA PRO A 207 -3.01 6.42 -9.82
C PRO A 207 -2.88 5.25 -10.81
N GLU A 208 -1.89 4.38 -10.63
CA GLU A 208 -1.60 3.23 -11.48
C GLU A 208 -2.64 2.10 -11.40
N ALA A 209 -3.46 2.06 -10.34
CA ALA A 209 -4.49 1.03 -10.16
C ALA A 209 -5.68 1.15 -11.11
N VAL A 210 -5.85 2.33 -11.72
CA VAL A 210 -6.94 2.63 -12.65
C VAL A 210 -6.93 1.76 -13.91
N PHE A 211 -5.80 1.14 -14.23
CA PHE A 211 -5.63 0.28 -15.40
C PHE A 211 -5.62 -1.22 -15.08
N LEU A 212 -6.00 -1.60 -13.86
CA LEU A 212 -6.16 -3.00 -13.50
C LEU A 212 -7.31 -3.63 -14.30
N LYS A 213 -6.96 -4.46 -15.28
CA LYS A 213 -7.92 -5.28 -16.05
C LYS A 213 -8.53 -6.43 -15.23
N ASN A 214 -8.05 -6.69 -14.02
CA ASN A 214 -8.29 -7.96 -13.32
C ASN A 214 -9.37 -7.85 -12.22
N ARG A 215 -10.48 -8.58 -12.39
CA ARG A 215 -11.72 -8.49 -11.61
C ARG A 215 -11.62 -8.86 -10.12
N ALA A 216 -10.72 -9.75 -9.73
CA ALA A 216 -10.70 -10.29 -8.35
C ALA A 216 -10.10 -9.34 -7.30
N MET A 217 -9.07 -8.57 -7.66
CA MET A 217 -8.51 -7.54 -6.78
C MET A 217 -9.22 -6.20 -7.01
N SER A 218 -9.65 -5.92 -8.25
CA SER A 218 -10.52 -4.76 -8.50
C SER A 218 -11.84 -4.87 -7.77
N ALA A 219 -12.47 -6.03 -7.54
CA ALA A 219 -13.72 -6.07 -6.76
C ALA A 219 -13.56 -5.50 -5.34
N ASN A 220 -12.45 -5.81 -4.66
CA ASN A 220 -12.16 -5.27 -3.32
C ASN A 220 -11.55 -3.86 -3.36
N ILE A 221 -10.78 -3.52 -4.39
CA ILE A 221 -10.23 -2.16 -4.62
C ILE A 221 -11.29 -1.19 -5.14
N MET A 222 -12.33 -1.66 -5.83
CA MET A 222 -13.47 -0.88 -6.32
C MET A 222 -14.46 -0.57 -5.19
N GLY A 223 -14.44 -1.34 -4.09
CA GLY A 223 -15.17 -1.03 -2.86
C GLY A 223 -14.54 0.09 -2.04
N SER A 224 -13.21 0.28 -2.12
CA SER A 224 -12.53 1.46 -1.60
C SER A 224 -12.72 2.65 -2.55
N ARG A 225 -12.98 3.85 -2.01
CA ARG A 225 -13.11 5.10 -2.76
C ARG A 225 -11.90 5.28 -3.68
N GLN A 226 -12.04 4.93 -4.96
CA GLN A 226 -10.98 5.13 -5.93
C GLN A 226 -10.67 6.63 -6.00
N SER A 227 -9.43 7.01 -5.73
CA SER A 227 -9.01 8.41 -5.83
C SER A 227 -9.01 8.89 -7.28
N TYR A 228 -8.78 7.97 -8.24
CA TYR A 228 -8.70 8.24 -9.67
C TYR A 228 -9.53 7.25 -10.50
N VAL A 229 -10.06 7.70 -11.63
CA VAL A 229 -10.92 6.96 -12.57
C VAL A 229 -10.48 7.22 -14.02
N LEU A 230 -10.84 6.30 -14.93
CA LEU A 230 -10.63 6.47 -16.36
C LEU A 230 -11.60 7.50 -16.94
N THR A 231 -11.19 8.16 -18.04
CA THR A 231 -12.04 9.06 -18.81
C THR A 231 -13.34 8.45 -19.30
N GLN A 232 -13.39 7.13 -19.54
CA GLN A 232 -14.62 6.43 -19.93
C GLN A 232 -15.66 6.40 -18.79
N TRP A 233 -15.21 6.14 -17.57
CA TRP A 233 -16.08 6.16 -16.40
C TRP A 233 -16.56 7.59 -16.12
N ALA A 234 -15.64 8.55 -16.13
CA ALA A 234 -15.97 9.97 -15.93
C ALA A 234 -16.93 10.49 -17.02
N ALA A 235 -16.72 10.10 -18.27
CA ALA A 235 -17.60 10.43 -19.40
C ALA A 235 -19.02 9.93 -19.18
N LYS A 236 -19.16 8.64 -18.82
CA LYS A 236 -20.47 8.04 -18.51
C LYS A 236 -21.15 8.73 -17.32
N ARG A 237 -20.37 9.07 -16.28
CA ARG A 237 -20.87 9.73 -15.08
C ARG A 237 -21.36 11.15 -15.37
N LEU A 238 -20.62 11.91 -16.17
CA LEU A 238 -20.93 13.31 -16.51
C LEU A 238 -21.87 13.45 -17.72
N GLY A 239 -22.20 12.36 -18.42
CA GLY A 239 -23.01 12.40 -19.63
C GLY A 239 -22.31 13.04 -20.84
N VAL A 240 -20.98 13.00 -20.89
CA VAL A 240 -20.17 13.65 -21.94
C VAL A 240 -19.28 12.65 -22.67
N SER A 241 -18.65 13.06 -23.77
CA SER A 241 -17.67 12.20 -24.47
C SER A 241 -16.33 12.12 -23.72
N SER A 242 -15.60 11.01 -23.86
CA SER A 242 -14.26 10.90 -23.26
C SER A 242 -13.25 11.94 -23.78
N LYS A 243 -13.44 12.44 -25.01
CA LYS A 243 -12.66 13.58 -25.54
C LYS A 243 -12.99 14.88 -24.81
N ALA A 244 -14.24 15.11 -24.43
CA ALA A 244 -14.63 16.26 -23.63
C ALA A 244 -14.00 16.19 -22.23
N VAL A 245 -14.02 15.02 -21.58
CA VAL A 245 -13.34 14.81 -20.29
C VAL A 245 -11.84 15.08 -20.40
N ALA A 246 -11.18 14.61 -21.47
CA ALA A 246 -9.75 14.89 -21.68
C ALA A 246 -9.47 16.41 -21.78
N ARG A 247 -10.29 17.16 -22.53
CA ARG A 247 -10.20 18.62 -22.59
C ARG A 247 -10.43 19.29 -21.25
N MET A 248 -11.38 18.79 -20.44
CA MET A 248 -11.64 19.31 -19.08
C MET A 248 -10.44 19.13 -18.14
N VAL A 249 -9.69 18.04 -18.31
CA VAL A 249 -8.43 17.85 -17.57
C VAL A 249 -7.36 18.82 -18.06
N GLU A 250 -7.24 19.00 -19.37
CA GLU A 250 -6.26 19.94 -19.97
C GLU A 250 -6.54 21.40 -19.62
N SER A 251 -7.81 21.78 -19.53
CA SER A 251 -8.25 23.12 -19.14
C SER A 251 -8.33 23.34 -17.62
N GLY A 252 -7.95 22.33 -16.81
CA GLY A 252 -7.97 22.41 -15.35
C GLY A 252 -9.35 22.37 -14.69
N GLN A 253 -10.43 22.15 -15.44
CA GLN A 253 -11.80 22.02 -14.92
C GLN A 253 -12.00 20.73 -14.11
N LEU A 254 -11.27 19.67 -14.48
CA LEU A 254 -11.19 18.43 -13.71
C LEU A 254 -9.76 18.22 -13.24
N LYS A 255 -9.59 17.87 -11.96
CA LYS A 255 -8.29 17.45 -11.43
C LYS A 255 -7.91 16.12 -12.07
N GLY A 256 -6.84 16.10 -12.85
CA GLY A 256 -6.40 14.89 -13.53
C GLY A 256 -4.97 14.98 -14.06
N GLU A 257 -4.43 13.84 -14.45
CA GLU A 257 -3.07 13.72 -14.97
C GLU A 257 -3.10 13.12 -16.38
N ARG A 258 -2.23 13.65 -17.24
CA ARG A 258 -1.96 13.08 -18.56
C ARG A 258 -0.83 12.06 -18.43
N ARG A 259 -1.09 10.81 -18.83
CA ARG A 259 -0.06 9.75 -18.85
C ARG A 259 0.18 9.19 -20.25
N ALA A 260 1.44 8.94 -20.54
CA ALA A 260 1.89 8.34 -21.78
C ALA A 260 1.75 6.81 -21.71
N GLY A 261 0.85 6.24 -22.51
CA GLY A 261 0.83 4.80 -22.73
C GLY A 261 1.71 4.40 -23.91
N LYS A 262 2.03 3.10 -24.02
CA LYS A 262 2.86 2.53 -25.11
C LYS A 262 2.34 2.84 -26.54
N ARG A 263 1.03 3.03 -26.72
CA ARG A 263 0.41 3.31 -28.03
C ARG A 263 -0.60 4.45 -28.03
N ARG A 264 -1.11 4.87 -26.86
CA ARG A 264 -2.14 5.90 -26.72
C ARG A 264 -1.93 6.69 -25.43
N ARG A 265 -2.33 7.96 -25.46
CA ARG A 265 -2.40 8.83 -24.27
C ARG A 265 -3.60 8.42 -23.43
N HIS A 266 -3.40 8.33 -22.12
CA HIS A 266 -4.46 8.06 -21.16
C HIS A 266 -4.57 9.25 -20.19
N TYR A 267 -5.79 9.65 -19.88
CA TYR A 267 -6.04 10.66 -18.84
C TYR A 267 -6.63 9.95 -17.63
N LEU A 268 -6.05 10.25 -16.48
CA LEU A 268 -6.54 9.86 -15.17
C LEU A 268 -7.27 11.04 -14.56
N VAL A 269 -8.47 10.83 -14.05
CA VAL A 269 -9.29 11.92 -13.48
C VAL A 269 -9.58 11.59 -12.03
N SER A 270 -9.47 12.57 -11.13
CA SER A 270 -9.85 12.38 -9.74
C SER A 270 -11.34 12.09 -9.63
N ALA A 271 -11.71 11.02 -8.93
CA ALA A 271 -13.12 10.65 -8.74
C ALA A 271 -13.90 11.71 -7.96
N ASN A 272 -13.26 12.34 -6.97
CA ASN A 272 -13.85 13.44 -6.20
C ASN A 272 -14.15 14.63 -7.10
N SER A 273 -13.21 15.04 -7.95
CA SER A 273 -13.40 16.14 -8.89
C SER A 273 -14.54 15.86 -9.88
N VAL A 274 -14.69 14.61 -10.34
CA VAL A 274 -15.83 14.21 -11.19
C VAL A 274 -17.15 14.28 -10.43
N ASN A 275 -17.19 13.79 -9.19
CA ASN A 275 -18.41 13.80 -8.37
C ASN A 275 -18.83 15.23 -7.97
N GLU A 276 -17.88 16.10 -7.66
CA GLU A 276 -18.10 17.54 -7.43
C GLU A 276 -18.71 18.19 -8.67
N LEU A 277 -18.08 18.01 -9.84
CA LEU A 277 -18.59 18.59 -11.09
C LEU A 277 -19.98 18.04 -11.44
N HIS A 278 -20.20 16.72 -11.31
CA HIS A 278 -21.50 16.10 -11.53
C HIS A 278 -22.58 16.68 -10.60
N SER A 279 -22.24 16.93 -9.33
CA SER A 279 -23.19 17.50 -8.37
C SER A 279 -23.53 18.95 -8.71
N ARG A 280 -22.53 19.74 -9.14
CA ARG A 280 -22.74 21.11 -9.65
C ARG A 280 -23.61 21.13 -10.90
N MET A 281 -23.37 20.22 -11.85
CA MET A 281 -24.18 20.12 -13.09
C MET A 281 -25.65 19.79 -12.81
N ARG A 282 -25.97 19.06 -11.73
CA ARG A 282 -27.35 18.72 -11.37
C ARG A 282 -28.19 19.90 -10.88
N VAL A 283 -27.55 20.91 -10.31
CA VAL A 283 -28.20 22.13 -9.79
C VAL A 283 -27.96 23.34 -10.70
N ALA A 284 -27.23 23.16 -11.79
CA ALA A 284 -26.91 24.22 -12.73
C ALA A 284 -28.11 24.60 -13.58
N LEU A 285 -28.17 25.88 -13.94
CA LEU A 285 -29.18 26.41 -14.84
C LEU A 285 -28.64 26.43 -16.27
N GLY A 286 -29.48 25.99 -17.20
CA GLY A 286 -29.20 26.16 -18.63
C GLY A 286 -29.42 27.61 -19.08
N PHE A 287 -28.85 27.98 -20.22
CA PHE A 287 -28.92 29.34 -20.78
C PHE A 287 -30.33 29.97 -20.76
N ARG A 288 -31.37 29.24 -21.19
CA ARG A 288 -32.75 29.75 -21.17
C ARG A 288 -33.28 29.97 -19.77
N GLN A 289 -33.01 29.03 -18.85
CA GLN A 289 -33.44 29.14 -17.46
C GLN A 289 -32.78 30.34 -16.77
N VAL A 290 -31.52 30.65 -17.10
CA VAL A 290 -30.85 31.85 -16.58
C VAL A 290 -31.50 33.12 -17.09
N ALA A 291 -31.79 33.20 -18.40
CA ALA A 291 -32.47 34.36 -18.98
C ALA A 291 -33.84 34.58 -18.31
N GLU A 292 -34.62 33.49 -18.14
CA GLU A 292 -35.90 33.52 -17.43
C GLU A 292 -35.76 33.93 -15.96
N SER A 293 -34.80 33.38 -15.22
CA SER A 293 -34.55 33.73 -13.81
C SER A 293 -34.08 35.16 -13.61
N LEU A 294 -33.39 35.74 -14.59
CA LEU A 294 -32.96 37.14 -14.58
C LEU A 294 -34.04 38.09 -15.14
N GLY A 295 -35.13 37.57 -15.72
CA GLY A 295 -36.18 38.37 -16.35
C GLY A 295 -35.73 39.07 -17.64
N ILE A 296 -34.66 38.60 -18.29
CA ILE A 296 -34.07 39.23 -19.47
C ILE A 296 -34.27 38.38 -20.72
N ARG A 297 -34.09 39.00 -21.89
CA ARG A 297 -34.13 38.27 -23.16
C ARG A 297 -32.85 37.43 -23.36
N PRO A 298 -32.92 36.30 -24.08
CA PRO A 298 -31.75 35.50 -24.43
C PRO A 298 -30.61 36.30 -25.10
N GLU A 299 -30.93 37.29 -25.93
CA GLU A 299 -29.90 38.14 -26.56
C GLU A 299 -29.17 39.03 -25.56
N GLU A 300 -29.86 39.50 -24.51
CA GLU A 300 -29.28 40.33 -23.45
C GLU A 300 -28.34 39.49 -22.57
N LEU A 301 -28.69 38.23 -22.30
CA LEU A 301 -27.78 37.30 -21.62
C LEU A 301 -26.50 37.06 -22.42
N THR A 302 -26.58 36.97 -23.76
CA THR A 302 -25.39 36.88 -24.61
C THR A 302 -24.48 38.11 -24.45
N LYS A 303 -25.05 39.32 -24.43
CA LYS A 303 -24.27 40.55 -24.18
C LYS A 303 -23.58 40.54 -22.81
N LEU A 304 -24.30 40.12 -21.75
CA LEU A 304 -23.72 40.00 -20.41
C LEU A 304 -22.58 38.99 -20.35
N MET A 305 -22.62 37.93 -21.16
CA MET A 305 -21.52 36.98 -21.30
C MET A 305 -20.33 37.58 -22.05
N GLU A 306 -20.57 38.32 -23.13
CA GLU A 306 -19.52 39.01 -23.90
C GLU A 306 -18.78 40.05 -23.04
N GLU A 307 -19.52 40.76 -22.20
CA GLU A 307 -18.99 41.72 -21.22
C GLU A 307 -18.39 41.05 -19.96
N ARG A 308 -18.44 39.71 -19.88
CA ARG A 308 -17.95 38.90 -18.74
C ARG A 308 -18.60 39.24 -17.39
N VAL A 309 -19.82 39.78 -17.40
CA VAL A 309 -20.61 40.04 -16.19
C VAL A 309 -21.06 38.73 -15.56
N ILE A 310 -21.38 37.75 -16.40
CA ILE A 310 -21.66 36.37 -16.01
C ILE A 310 -20.91 35.42 -16.94
N ALA A 311 -20.31 34.38 -16.39
CA ALA A 311 -19.60 33.37 -17.16
C ALA A 311 -20.20 31.99 -16.86
N PRO A 312 -20.44 31.15 -17.88
CA PRO A 312 -20.79 29.76 -17.64
C PRO A 312 -19.61 29.05 -16.98
N PHE A 313 -19.85 28.28 -15.93
CA PHE A 313 -18.80 27.45 -15.33
C PHE A 313 -18.52 26.20 -16.17
N PHE A 314 -19.44 25.84 -17.07
CA PHE A 314 -19.33 24.66 -17.92
C PHE A 314 -19.95 24.91 -19.31
N VAL A 315 -19.20 24.58 -20.36
CA VAL A 315 -19.63 24.70 -21.75
C VAL A 315 -19.40 23.37 -22.47
N LEU A 316 -20.45 22.79 -23.06
CA LEU A 316 -20.39 21.56 -23.83
C LEU A 316 -21.07 21.74 -25.19
N GLY A 317 -20.26 22.04 -26.21
CA GLY A 317 -20.80 22.36 -27.53
C GLY A 317 -21.56 23.68 -27.46
N THR A 318 -22.87 23.64 -27.73
CA THR A 318 -23.77 24.81 -27.65
C THR A 318 -24.45 24.97 -26.29
N GLN A 319 -24.27 24.02 -25.36
CA GLN A 319 -24.86 24.11 -24.03
C GLN A 319 -23.93 24.85 -23.07
N SER A 320 -24.44 25.92 -22.46
CA SER A 320 -23.80 26.67 -21.39
C SER A 320 -24.57 26.45 -20.08
N LEU A 321 -23.86 26.07 -19.04
CA LEU A 321 -24.39 25.86 -17.69
C LEU A 321 -23.82 26.91 -16.73
N PHE A 322 -24.70 27.42 -15.88
CA PHE A 322 -24.40 28.49 -14.93
C PHE A 322 -24.67 28.01 -13.50
N ASP A 323 -23.85 28.51 -12.57
CA ASP A 323 -23.97 28.18 -11.16
C ASP A 323 -25.16 28.97 -10.60
N CYS A 324 -26.10 28.31 -9.90
CA CYS A 324 -27.32 28.98 -9.45
C CYS A 324 -26.99 30.15 -8.50
N CYS A 325 -25.96 30.00 -7.67
CA CYS A 325 -25.50 31.02 -6.74
C CYS A 325 -24.99 32.28 -7.47
N ASP A 326 -24.34 32.12 -8.62
CA ASP A 326 -23.83 33.26 -9.40
C ASP A 326 -24.97 33.99 -10.11
N VAL A 327 -25.98 33.24 -10.59
CA VAL A 327 -27.20 33.80 -11.18
C VAL A 327 -28.00 34.58 -10.14
N GLU A 328 -28.21 34.01 -8.94
CA GLU A 328 -28.92 34.68 -7.84
C GLU A 328 -28.22 35.97 -7.39
N LYS A 329 -26.88 35.94 -7.26
CA LYS A 329 -26.09 37.14 -6.95
C LYS A 329 -26.24 38.21 -8.01
N LEU A 330 -26.28 37.83 -9.29
CA LEU A 330 -26.47 38.78 -10.38
C LEU A 330 -27.89 39.36 -10.37
N ALA A 331 -28.91 38.52 -10.17
CA ALA A 331 -30.30 38.96 -10.03
C ALA A 331 -30.44 40.00 -8.92
N ALA A 332 -29.85 39.72 -7.74
CA ALA A 332 -29.85 40.64 -6.60
C ALA A 332 -29.08 41.95 -6.86
N ARG A 333 -28.11 41.97 -7.79
CA ARG A 333 -27.42 43.19 -8.20
C ARG A 333 -28.26 44.01 -9.18
N LEU A 334 -28.92 43.36 -10.13
CA LEU A 334 -29.79 44.03 -11.10
C LEU A 334 -31.00 44.67 -10.42
N ALA A 335 -31.62 43.99 -9.45
CA ALA A 335 -32.75 44.49 -8.67
C ALA A 335 -32.42 45.70 -7.76
N LYS A 336 -31.14 46.05 -7.57
CA LYS A 336 -30.72 47.23 -6.80
C LYS A 336 -30.43 48.47 -7.68
N VAL A 337 -30.50 48.31 -9.00
CA VAL A 337 -30.16 49.37 -9.98
C VAL A 337 -31.44 50.02 -10.56
N GLU A 338 -32.61 49.45 -10.29
CA GLU A 338 -33.94 50.06 -10.51
C GLU A 338 -34.36 50.94 -9.34
#